data_AF-A0A0A7PMV8-F1
#
_entry.id   AF-A0A0A7PMV8-F1
#
_cell.length_a   1.000
_cell.length_b   1.000
_cell.length_c   1.000
_cell.angle_alpha   90.00
_cell.angle_beta   90.00
_cell.angle_gamma   90.00
#
_symmetry.space_group_name_H-M   'P 1'
#
loop_
_entity.id
_entity.type
_entity.pdbx_description
1 polymer ?
#
loop_
_entity_poly.entity_id
_entity_poly.type
_entity_poly.pdbx_seq_one_letter_code
_entity_poly.pdbx_strand_id
1 'polypeptide(L)'
;MDATQWAGVLSFGLASAVCLVTACRPWPLLAIVNGCYAAECVFGWRHGLHNAAIAAMGEYYSGRTSIQMVLIAIALGLGAIFILARRTDPAGRARTSAATATLVTALLFILETISLHDVDAVLYRPVAGLLIIGWLWLLLGGATIVGALREVRRTGVKSR
;
A
#
# COMPACT_ATOMS: atom_id res chain seq x y z
N MET A 1 5.78 18.08 8.09
CA MET A 1 5.54 16.64 7.90
C MET A 1 5.25 16.04 9.25
N ASP A 2 4.10 15.38 9.37
CA ASP A 2 3.66 14.79 10.63
C ASP A 2 4.35 13.44 10.87
N ALA A 3 4.35 12.97 12.13
CA ALA A 3 4.98 11.70 12.51
C ALA A 3 4.49 10.50 11.67
N THR A 4 3.21 10.51 11.29
CA THR A 4 2.60 9.51 10.41
C THR A 4 3.20 9.51 9.00
N GLN A 5 3.44 10.68 8.41
CA GLN A 5 4.07 10.78 7.09
C GLN A 5 5.50 10.24 7.14
N TRP A 6 6.26 10.57 8.19
CA TRP A 6 7.58 9.99 8.41
C TRP A 6 7.55 8.46 8.55
N ALA A 7 6.56 7.91 9.25
CA ALA A 7 6.38 6.46 9.34
C ALA A 7 6.13 5.81 7.97
N GLY A 8 5.34 6.45 7.11
CA GLY A 8 5.13 6.02 5.72
C GLY A 8 6.41 6.06 4.89
N VAL A 9 7.13 7.19 4.92
CA VAL A 9 8.40 7.35 4.19
C VAL A 9 9.43 6.32 4.63
N LEU A 10 9.61 6.13 5.93
CA LEU A 10 10.59 5.18 6.47
C LEU A 10 10.20 3.74 6.12
N SER A 11 8.93 3.35 6.31
CA SER A 11 8.50 1.97 6.04
C SER A 11 8.59 1.62 4.56
N PHE A 12 8.00 2.42 3.68
CA PHE A 12 7.98 2.15 2.25
C PHE A 12 9.34 2.41 1.61
N GLY A 13 10.11 3.38 2.09
CA GLY A 13 11.48 3.62 1.65
C GLY A 13 12.40 2.43 1.96
N LEU A 14 12.34 1.90 3.18
CA LEU A 14 13.08 0.69 3.55
C LEU A 14 12.60 -0.53 2.77
N ALA A 15 11.29 -0.70 2.62
CA ALA A 15 10.74 -1.79 1.81
C ALA A 15 11.21 -1.71 0.34
N SER A 16 11.24 -0.52 -0.24
CA SER A 16 11.75 -0.27 -1.59
C SER A 16 13.23 -0.63 -1.71
N ALA A 17 14.07 -0.13 -0.79
CA ALA A 17 15.50 -0.42 -0.77
C ALA A 17 15.79 -1.93 -0.63
N VAL A 18 15.09 -2.63 0.27
CA VAL A 18 15.25 -4.09 0.43
C VAL A 18 14.79 -4.82 -0.83
N CYS A 19 13.64 -4.46 -1.43
CA CYS A 19 13.20 -5.05 -2.70
C CYS A 19 14.22 -4.84 -3.83
N LEU A 20 14.92 -3.70 -3.86
CA LEU A 20 15.96 -3.40 -4.84
C LEU A 20 17.21 -4.26 -4.62
N VAL A 21 17.73 -4.30 -3.38
CA VAL A 21 18.96 -5.05 -3.02
C VAL A 21 18.78 -6.56 -3.21
N THR A 22 17.57 -7.07 -2.95
CA THR A 22 17.29 -8.50 -3.08
C THR A 22 17.24 -8.99 -4.53
N ALA A 23 17.10 -8.09 -5.53
CA ALA A 23 17.28 -8.24 -6.99
C ALA A 23 16.69 -9.49 -7.70
N CYS A 24 15.95 -10.35 -7.01
CA CYS A 24 15.24 -11.47 -7.60
C CYS A 24 14.06 -10.91 -8.43
N ARG A 25 13.63 -11.54 -9.52
CA ARG A 25 12.36 -11.11 -10.15
C ARG A 25 11.18 -11.48 -9.22
N PRO A 26 10.05 -10.74 -9.17
CA PRO A 26 9.73 -9.44 -9.76
C PRO A 26 10.04 -8.27 -8.80
N TRP A 27 10.99 -8.43 -7.88
CA TRP A 27 11.25 -7.49 -6.79
C TRP A 27 11.61 -6.06 -7.24
N PRO A 28 12.20 -5.79 -8.42
CA PRO A 28 12.34 -4.42 -8.93
C PRO A 28 11.01 -3.68 -9.10
N LEU A 29 9.94 -4.38 -9.49
CA LEU A 29 8.62 -3.75 -9.64
C LEU A 29 8.03 -3.41 -8.26
N LEU A 30 8.22 -4.29 -7.26
CA LEU A 30 7.83 -4.00 -5.88
C LEU A 30 8.65 -2.84 -5.28
N ALA A 31 9.93 -2.72 -5.66
CA ALA A 31 10.78 -1.61 -5.26
C ALA A 31 10.24 -0.28 -5.81
N ILE A 32 9.88 -0.24 -7.09
CA ILE A 32 9.28 0.94 -7.72
C ILE A 32 7.97 1.31 -7.02
N VAL A 33 7.06 0.35 -6.83
CA VAL A 33 5.75 0.62 -6.22
C VAL A 33 5.89 1.14 -4.78
N ASN A 34 6.74 0.52 -3.95
CA ASN A 34 7.01 1.02 -2.60
C ASN A 34 7.72 2.38 -2.61
N GLY A 35 8.59 2.63 -3.59
CA GLY A 35 9.21 3.94 -3.80
C GLY A 35 8.17 5.02 -4.12
N CYS A 36 7.16 4.70 -4.95
CA CYS A 36 6.05 5.59 -5.23
C CYS A 36 5.21 5.89 -3.98
N TYR A 37 4.95 4.92 -3.12
CA TYR A 37 4.25 5.16 -1.84
C TYR A 37 5.07 6.04 -0.89
N ALA A 38 6.38 5.82 -0.81
CA ALA A 38 7.27 6.68 -0.02
C ALA A 38 7.26 8.11 -0.55
N ALA A 39 7.34 8.29 -1.87
CA ALA A 39 7.26 9.60 -2.52
C ALA A 39 5.90 10.27 -2.27
N GLU A 40 4.80 9.53 -2.36
CA GLU A 40 3.47 10.05 -2.01
C GLU A 40 3.47 10.57 -0.57
N CYS A 41 4.00 9.81 0.40
CA CYS A 41 4.04 10.25 1.80
C CYS A 41 4.86 11.54 2.02
N VAL A 42 5.87 11.80 1.17
CA VAL A 42 6.64 13.06 1.18
C VAL A 42 5.81 14.21 0.62
N PHE A 43 5.19 14.01 -0.54
CA PHE A 43 4.51 15.09 -1.26
C PHE A 43 3.05 15.31 -0.81
N GLY A 44 2.44 14.35 -0.14
CA GLY A 44 1.05 14.38 0.31
C GLY A 44 0.04 14.54 -0.84
N TRP A 45 0.35 13.99 -2.02
CA TRP A 45 -0.45 14.17 -3.23
C TRP A 45 -1.89 13.71 -3.08
N ARG A 46 -2.18 12.75 -2.20
CA ARG A 46 -3.55 12.29 -1.88
C ARG A 46 -4.47 13.44 -1.47
N HIS A 47 -3.98 14.42 -0.71
CA HIS A 47 -4.81 15.55 -0.26
C HIS A 47 -5.09 16.49 -1.43
N GLY A 48 -4.11 16.69 -2.31
CA GLY A 48 -4.28 17.44 -3.55
C GLY A 48 -5.27 16.77 -4.50
N LEU A 49 -5.16 15.45 -4.70
CA LEU A 49 -6.09 14.67 -5.53
C LEU A 49 -7.50 14.67 -4.95
N HIS A 50 -7.63 14.52 -3.63
CA HIS A 50 -8.92 14.60 -2.94
C HIS A 50 -9.58 15.97 -3.13
N ASN A 51 -8.83 17.06 -2.90
CA ASN A 51 -9.32 18.41 -3.10
C ASN A 51 -9.66 18.72 -4.56
N ALA A 52 -8.85 18.22 -5.51
CA ALA A 52 -9.12 18.35 -6.93
C ALA A 52 -10.38 17.57 -7.35
N ALA A 53 -10.60 16.39 -6.79
CA ALA A 53 -11.81 15.59 -7.01
C ALA A 53 -13.06 16.29 -6.44
N ILE A 54 -12.96 16.89 -5.25
CA ILE A 54 -14.02 17.74 -4.68
C ILE A 54 -14.32 18.91 -5.62
N ALA A 55 -13.29 19.64 -6.03
CA ALA A 55 -13.43 20.81 -6.89
C ALA A 55 -14.04 20.47 -8.25
N ALA A 56 -13.68 19.32 -8.83
CA ALA A 56 -14.24 18.85 -10.09
C ALA A 56 -15.70 18.40 -9.99
N MET A 57 -16.14 17.90 -8.81
CA MET A 57 -17.50 17.38 -8.62
C MET A 57 -18.52 18.39 -8.10
N GLY A 58 -18.09 19.53 -7.53
CA GLY A 58 -19.01 20.60 -7.11
C GLY A 58 -20.13 20.11 -6.18
N GLU A 59 -21.39 20.50 -6.44
CA GLU A 59 -22.57 20.12 -5.63
C GLU A 59 -22.97 18.63 -5.73
N TYR A 60 -22.54 17.94 -6.80
CA TYR A 60 -22.73 16.49 -6.96
C TYR A 60 -21.92 15.68 -5.96
N TYR A 61 -20.99 16.32 -5.25
CA TYR A 61 -20.29 15.74 -4.13
C TYR A 61 -21.24 15.38 -2.98
N SER A 62 -22.52 15.71 -2.97
CA SER A 62 -23.47 15.16 -1.99
C SER A 62 -23.84 13.68 -2.27
N GLY A 63 -23.71 13.20 -3.52
CA GLY A 63 -24.02 11.84 -3.98
C GLY A 63 -22.83 10.88 -4.05
N ARG A 64 -21.85 11.02 -3.15
CA ARG A 64 -20.53 10.32 -3.17
C ARG A 64 -20.64 8.80 -3.21
N THR A 65 -21.71 8.26 -2.64
CA THR A 65 -21.89 6.83 -2.36
C THR A 65 -21.66 5.98 -3.60
N SER A 66 -22.14 6.42 -4.77
CA SER A 66 -22.00 5.67 -6.02
C SER A 66 -20.55 5.54 -6.48
N ILE A 67 -19.79 6.64 -6.47
CA ILE A 67 -18.38 6.66 -6.89
C ILE A 67 -17.51 5.93 -5.86
N GLN A 68 -17.78 6.12 -4.57
CA GLN A 68 -17.11 5.39 -3.50
C GLN A 68 -17.34 3.89 -3.64
N MET A 69 -18.58 3.45 -3.90
CA MET A 69 -18.88 2.03 -4.13
C MET A 69 -18.19 1.47 -5.38
N VAL A 70 -18.11 2.22 -6.48
CA VAL A 70 -17.39 1.79 -7.69
C VAL A 70 -15.90 1.61 -7.39
N LEU A 71 -15.28 2.56 -6.70
CA LEU A 71 -13.86 2.47 -6.38
C LEU A 71 -13.55 1.37 -5.37
N ILE A 72 -14.42 1.16 -4.36
CA ILE A 72 -14.35 0.00 -3.45
C ILE A 72 -14.50 -1.30 -4.24
N ALA A 73 -15.44 -1.39 -5.19
CA ALA A 73 -15.65 -2.59 -5.99
C ALA A 73 -14.43 -2.90 -6.89
N ILE A 74 -13.81 -1.88 -7.49
CA ILE A 74 -12.56 -2.03 -8.26
C ILE A 74 -11.44 -2.53 -7.35
N ALA A 75 -11.29 -1.90 -6.18
CA ALA A 75 -10.30 -2.24 -5.17
C ALA A 75 -10.46 -3.72 -4.72
N LEU A 76 -11.67 -4.13 -4.34
CA LEU A 76 -11.99 -5.51 -3.96
C LEU A 76 -11.83 -6.49 -5.13
N GLY A 77 -12.21 -6.10 -6.34
CA GLY A 77 -12.05 -6.91 -7.55
C GLY A 77 -10.59 -7.21 -7.86
N LEU A 78 -9.72 -6.20 -7.81
CA LEU A 78 -8.27 -6.37 -7.97
C LEU A 78 -7.68 -7.23 -6.83
N GLY A 79 -8.15 -7.02 -5.59
CA GLY A 79 -7.87 -7.87 -4.44
C GLY A 79 -8.19 -9.35 -4.69
N ALA A 80 -9.40 -9.63 -5.15
CA ALA A 80 -9.90 -10.97 -5.41
C ALA A 80 -9.14 -11.64 -6.56
N ILE A 81 -8.96 -10.96 -7.69
CA ILE A 81 -8.19 -11.46 -8.85
C ILE A 81 -6.77 -11.83 -8.40
N PHE A 82 -6.13 -11.00 -7.59
CA PHE A 82 -4.80 -11.27 -7.07
C PHE A 82 -4.78 -12.48 -6.13
N ILE A 83 -5.76 -12.64 -5.23
CA ILE A 83 -5.87 -13.81 -4.33
C ILE A 83 -6.15 -15.09 -5.13
N LEU A 84 -7.01 -15.03 -6.13
CA LEU A 84 -7.33 -16.15 -7.03
C LEU A 84 -6.11 -16.57 -7.84
N ALA A 85 -5.36 -15.61 -8.37
CA ALA A 85 -4.10 -15.85 -9.08
C ALA A 85 -3.01 -16.48 -8.18
N ARG A 86 -3.13 -16.40 -6.84
CA ARG A 86 -2.20 -17.05 -5.89
C ARG A 86 -2.51 -18.53 -5.66
N ARG A 87 -3.73 -18.99 -5.93
CA ARG A 87 -4.10 -20.41 -5.71
C ARG A 87 -3.45 -21.35 -6.72
N THR A 88 -2.89 -20.82 -7.81
CA THR A 88 -2.31 -21.62 -8.90
C THR A 88 -0.80 -21.77 -8.84
N ASP A 89 -0.07 -21.11 -7.91
CA ASP A 89 1.40 -21.19 -7.82
C ASP A 89 1.90 -21.59 -6.41
N PRO A 90 2.14 -22.89 -6.16
CA PRO A 90 2.63 -23.39 -4.87
C PRO A 90 4.11 -23.07 -4.58
N ALA A 91 4.93 -22.68 -5.57
CA ALA A 91 6.35 -22.38 -5.38
C ALA A 91 6.62 -20.92 -4.94
N GLY A 92 5.68 -20.00 -5.19
CA GLY A 92 5.84 -18.55 -5.01
C GLY A 92 5.49 -17.96 -3.62
N ARG A 93 5.44 -18.74 -2.54
CA ARG A 93 4.81 -18.33 -1.24
C ARG A 93 5.35 -17.04 -0.57
N ALA A 94 6.63 -16.69 -0.73
CA ALA A 94 7.19 -15.46 -0.14
C ALA A 94 7.13 -14.26 -1.12
N ARG A 95 7.29 -14.52 -2.42
CA ARG A 95 6.98 -13.59 -3.51
C ARG A 95 5.53 -13.08 -3.44
N THR A 96 4.63 -13.99 -3.10
CA THR A 96 3.21 -13.69 -2.97
C THR A 96 2.93 -12.85 -1.72
N SER A 97 3.58 -13.07 -0.57
CA SER A 97 3.29 -12.30 0.66
C SER A 97 3.65 -10.82 0.53
N ALA A 98 4.80 -10.51 -0.06
CA ALA A 98 5.19 -9.11 -0.32
C ALA A 98 4.26 -8.44 -1.32
N ALA A 99 3.89 -9.14 -2.41
CA ALA A 99 2.95 -8.60 -3.37
C ALA A 99 1.53 -8.40 -2.79
N THR A 100 1.09 -9.24 -1.84
CA THR A 100 -0.15 -8.97 -1.08
C THR A 100 -0.02 -7.77 -0.17
N ALA A 101 1.10 -7.63 0.54
CA ALA A 101 1.32 -6.46 1.38
C ALA A 101 1.27 -5.18 0.54
N THR A 102 1.95 -5.15 -0.60
CA THR A 102 1.89 -4.04 -1.56
C THR A 102 0.48 -3.79 -2.09
N LEU A 103 -0.29 -4.84 -2.40
CA LEU A 103 -1.68 -4.70 -2.85
C LEU A 103 -2.56 -4.11 -1.75
N VAL A 104 -2.45 -4.62 -0.51
CA VAL A 104 -3.20 -4.07 0.63
C VAL A 104 -2.80 -2.62 0.89
N THR A 105 -1.53 -2.26 0.73
CA THR A 105 -1.09 -0.86 0.76
C THR A 105 -1.79 -0.04 -0.33
N ALA A 106 -1.84 -0.53 -1.57
CA ALA A 106 -2.53 0.14 -2.67
C ALA A 106 -4.00 0.41 -2.33
N LEU A 107 -4.69 -0.61 -1.81
CA LEU A 107 -6.10 -0.52 -1.42
C LEU A 107 -6.29 0.50 -0.29
N LEU A 108 -5.37 0.54 0.67
CA LEU A 108 -5.42 1.47 1.78
C LEU A 108 -5.21 2.93 1.32
N PHE A 109 -4.28 3.17 0.38
CA PHE A 109 -4.12 4.49 -0.26
C PHE A 109 -5.34 4.91 -1.07
N ILE A 110 -5.95 3.97 -1.79
CA ILE A 110 -7.19 4.22 -2.54
C ILE A 110 -8.31 4.60 -1.57
N LEU A 111 -8.52 3.82 -0.50
CA LEU A 111 -9.53 4.11 0.52
C LEU A 111 -9.32 5.49 1.16
N GLU A 112 -8.07 5.86 1.45
CA GLU A 112 -7.72 7.17 2.00
C GLU A 112 -8.00 8.31 1.01
N THR A 113 -7.69 8.11 -0.28
CA THR A 113 -7.96 9.12 -1.32
C THR A 113 -9.46 9.36 -1.50
N ILE A 114 -10.25 8.29 -1.37
CA ILE A 114 -11.71 8.32 -1.49
C ILE A 114 -12.37 8.99 -0.28
N SER A 115 -11.67 9.05 0.87
CA SER A 115 -12.13 9.68 2.11
C SER A 115 -13.57 9.28 2.44
N LEU A 116 -13.73 8.01 2.82
CA LEU A 116 -14.98 7.54 3.40
C LEU A 116 -15.04 8.11 4.81
N HIS A 117 -15.93 9.08 5.03
CA HIS A 117 -15.98 9.87 6.27
C HIS A 117 -15.94 9.03 7.55
N ASP A 118 -16.64 7.89 7.56
CA ASP A 118 -16.65 6.95 8.68
C ASP A 118 -15.35 6.13 8.82
N VAL A 119 -14.71 5.79 7.70
CA VAL A 119 -13.43 5.06 7.69
C VAL A 119 -12.29 6.00 8.10
N ASP A 120 -12.34 7.27 7.67
CA ASP A 120 -11.36 8.27 8.06
C ASP A 120 -11.38 8.50 9.57
N ALA A 121 -12.57 8.55 10.19
CA ALA A 121 -12.68 8.65 11.64
C ALA A 121 -11.93 7.53 12.39
N VAL A 122 -11.86 6.34 11.79
CA VAL A 122 -11.07 5.21 12.33
C VAL A 122 -9.59 5.36 11.97
N LEU A 123 -9.25 5.58 10.70
CA LEU A 123 -7.86 5.61 10.22
C LEU A 123 -7.04 6.77 10.81
N TYR A 124 -7.68 7.90 11.05
CA TYR A 124 -7.08 9.11 11.64
C TYR A 124 -7.21 9.17 13.16
N ARG A 125 -7.58 8.07 13.82
CA ARG A 125 -7.54 8.00 15.28
C ARG A 125 -6.09 7.91 15.78
N PRO A 126 -5.66 8.76 16.72
CA PRO A 126 -4.32 8.66 17.29
C PRO A 126 -4.22 7.46 18.25
N VAL A 127 -3.18 6.66 18.10
CA VAL A 127 -2.82 5.52 18.96
C VAL A 127 -1.32 5.59 19.23
N ALA A 128 -0.94 5.79 20.50
CA ALA A 128 0.47 5.88 20.94
C ALA A 128 1.32 6.90 20.15
N GLY A 129 0.76 8.08 19.85
CA GLY A 129 1.48 9.17 19.16
C GLY A 129 1.55 9.06 17.63
N LEU A 130 0.97 8.01 17.04
CA LEU A 130 0.85 7.79 15.60
C LEU A 130 -0.60 7.56 15.22
N LEU A 131 -0.99 7.91 13.99
CA LEU A 131 -2.33 7.57 13.50
C LEU A 131 -2.40 6.07 13.19
N ILE A 132 -3.59 5.46 13.30
CA ILE A 132 -3.82 4.05 12.95
C ILE A 132 -3.29 3.74 11.54
N ILE A 133 -3.49 4.67 10.59
CA ILE A 133 -2.97 4.50 9.24
C ILE A 133 -1.44 4.40 9.17
N GLY A 134 -0.72 5.15 10.01
CA GLY A 134 0.74 5.06 10.11
C GLY A 134 1.20 3.70 10.62
N TRP A 135 0.48 3.14 11.60
CA TRP A 135 0.74 1.77 12.08
C TRP A 135 0.50 0.72 11.00
N LEU A 136 -0.56 0.88 10.19
CA LEU A 136 -0.84 -0.02 9.07
C LEU A 136 0.26 0.05 8.03
N TRP A 137 0.77 1.24 7.70
CA TRP A 137 1.92 1.38 6.79
C TRP A 137 3.18 0.70 7.32
N LEU A 138 3.52 0.89 8.61
CA LEU A 138 4.64 0.22 9.25
C LEU A 138 4.51 -1.31 9.16
N LEU A 139 3.31 -1.84 9.41
CA LEU A 139 3.03 -3.27 9.34
C LEU A 139 3.16 -3.81 7.91
N LEU A 140 2.62 -3.09 6.92
CA LEU A 140 2.66 -3.50 5.51
C LEU A 140 4.07 -3.39 4.91
N GLY A 141 4.79 -2.31 5.21
CA GLY A 141 6.20 -2.15 4.85
C GLY A 141 7.07 -3.24 5.50
N GLY A 142 6.85 -3.50 6.79
CA GLY A 142 7.51 -4.60 7.52
C GLY A 142 7.22 -5.98 6.91
N ALA A 143 5.96 -6.26 6.57
CA ALA A 143 5.58 -7.51 5.90
C ALA A 143 6.26 -7.68 4.53
N THR A 144 6.41 -6.58 3.79
CA THR A 144 7.12 -6.56 2.51
C THR A 144 8.60 -6.88 2.69
N ILE A 145 9.26 -6.24 3.67
CA ILE A 145 10.67 -6.49 4.03
C ILE A 145 10.87 -7.94 4.45
N VAL A 146 10.03 -8.46 5.36
CA VAL A 146 10.12 -9.85 5.83
C VAL A 146 9.92 -10.83 4.68
N GLY A 147 8.99 -10.54 3.76
CA GLY A 147 8.80 -11.32 2.54
C GLY A 147 10.05 -11.36 1.68
N ALA A 148 10.67 -10.20 1.44
CA ALA A 148 11.90 -10.07 0.64
C ALA A 148 13.07 -10.85 1.25
N LEU A 149 13.30 -10.67 2.54
CA LEU A 149 14.39 -11.34 3.26
C LEU A 149 14.18 -12.86 3.31
N ARG A 150 12.94 -13.33 3.49
CA ARG A 150 12.63 -14.77 3.47
C ARG A 150 12.87 -15.38 2.10
N GLU A 151 12.55 -14.66 1.02
CA GLU A 151 12.83 -15.11 -0.34
C GLU A 151 14.32 -15.22 -0.59
N VAL A 152 15.12 -14.20 -0.22
CA VAL A 152 16.58 -14.25 -0.34
C VAL A 152 17.19 -15.39 0.45
N ARG A 153 16.69 -15.69 1.65
CA ARG A 153 17.17 -16.86 2.42
C ARG A 153 16.86 -18.19 1.71
N ARG A 154 15.76 -18.26 0.94
CA ARG A 154 15.39 -19.46 0.17
C ARG A 154 16.18 -19.60 -1.12
N THR A 155 16.40 -18.50 -1.83
CA THR A 155 17.12 -18.49 -3.12
C THR A 155 18.63 -18.45 -2.94
N GLY A 156 19.13 -17.86 -1.86
CA GLY A 156 20.54 -17.72 -1.49
C GLY A 156 21.27 -19.00 -1.09
N VAL A 157 20.65 -20.17 -1.25
CA VAL A 157 21.35 -21.48 -1.18
C VAL A 157 21.72 -21.99 -2.59
N LYS A 158 21.19 -21.38 -3.67
CA LYS A 158 21.66 -21.64 -5.03
C LYS A 158 22.64 -20.54 -5.44
N SER A 159 23.80 -20.52 -4.79
CA SER A 159 24.98 -19.88 -5.39
C SER A 159 25.19 -20.51 -6.75
N ARG A 160 25.08 -19.71 -7.82
CA ARG A 160 25.81 -19.98 -9.05
C ARG A 160 27.26 -19.59 -8.84
#